data_AF-A0A0N5A6X1-F1
#
_entry.id   AF-A0A0N5A6X1-F1
#
_cell.length_a   1.000
_cell.length_b   1.000
_cell.length_c   1.000
_cell.angle_alpha   90.00
_cell.angle_beta   90.00
_cell.angle_gamma   90.00
#
_symmetry.space_group_name_H-M   'P 1'
#
loop_
_entity.id
_entity.type
_entity.pdbx_description
1 polymer ?
#
loop_
_entity_poly.entity_id
_entity_poly.type
_entity_poly.pdbx_seq_one_letter_code
_entity_poly.pdbx_strand_id
1 'polypeptide(L)'
;MSINTFLSHSIYYKYFIMCKFVANIFLFLTLLNAISEESERNKVIKWDLPVQYYIDPDLIYYEWNIMLAIGNIQSHTCITFLQKQNNDSETNFIYFKCQKSNYCSAETVGHSNENKTQVIFIGNDCGYDSLKIQRLIHNTLGALNVQLRDDRDDYIDIFYNNMRELGPKYFNMSLFPKADTYETIYDYGSLLHCNAYPFSKDEKSKTVEPKSKSYKSLYENMMGQTKYVTFYDYKYLNLLYCNNSCDHRPKIQCFNSGYQDPKDCTKCVCPSGFIGWNCSENPISFAKR
;
A
#
# COMPACT_ATOMS: atom_id res chain seq x y z
N MET A 1 -66.95 14.32 30.89
CA MET A 1 -65.51 13.98 31.02
C MET A 1 -64.91 14.00 29.63
N SER A 2 -64.41 15.18 29.27
CA SER A 2 -64.33 15.69 27.90
C SER A 2 -62.89 15.90 27.48
N ILE A 3 -62.54 15.42 26.27
CA ILE A 3 -61.59 15.97 25.28
C ILE A 3 -60.11 16.15 25.70
N ASN A 4 -59.81 16.54 26.93
CA ASN A 4 -58.47 16.80 27.45
C ASN A 4 -57.60 15.54 27.62
N THR A 5 -58.20 14.35 27.79
CA THR A 5 -57.46 13.07 27.89
C THR A 5 -57.04 12.49 26.53
N PHE A 6 -57.76 12.81 25.45
CA PHE A 6 -57.42 12.36 24.09
C PHE A 6 -56.31 13.22 23.47
N LEU A 7 -56.34 14.53 23.71
CA LEU A 7 -55.28 15.46 23.30
C LEU A 7 -53.95 15.16 24.01
N SER A 8 -53.97 14.83 25.30
CA SER A 8 -52.76 14.48 26.05
C SER A 8 -52.12 13.18 25.56
N HIS A 9 -52.91 12.14 25.22
CA HIS A 9 -52.41 10.90 24.64
C HIS A 9 -51.81 11.09 23.23
N SER A 10 -52.44 11.90 22.38
CA SER A 10 -51.92 12.21 21.03
C SER A 10 -50.60 12.98 21.08
N ILE A 11 -50.49 13.95 21.99
CA ILE A 11 -49.27 14.72 22.22
C ILE A 11 -48.17 13.80 22.75
N TYR A 12 -48.46 12.97 23.76
CA TYR A 12 -47.49 12.03 24.34
C TYR A 12 -46.98 11.02 23.29
N TYR A 13 -47.85 10.51 22.42
CA TYR A 13 -47.48 9.61 21.34
C TYR A 13 -46.59 10.29 20.28
N LYS A 14 -46.87 11.56 19.93
CA LYS A 14 -46.00 12.35 19.05
C LYS A 14 -44.63 12.63 19.67
N TYR A 15 -44.59 12.98 20.96
CA TYR A 15 -43.33 13.14 21.70
C TYR A 15 -42.53 11.83 21.76
N PHE A 16 -43.19 10.70 21.97
CA PHE A 16 -42.55 9.39 22.00
C PHE A 16 -41.95 8.99 20.64
N ILE A 17 -42.66 9.25 19.53
CA ILE A 17 -42.12 9.03 18.17
C ILE A 17 -40.95 9.97 17.88
N MET A 18 -41.05 11.25 18.24
CA MET A 18 -39.96 12.20 18.10
C MET A 18 -38.72 11.79 18.90
N CYS A 19 -38.88 11.36 20.15
CA CYS A 19 -37.77 10.86 20.96
C CYS A 19 -37.11 9.61 20.35
N LYS A 20 -37.89 8.66 19.82
CA LYS A 20 -37.34 7.50 19.09
C LYS A 20 -36.58 7.90 17.83
N PHE A 21 -37.09 8.87 17.07
CA PHE A 21 -36.44 9.36 15.86
C PHE A 21 -35.12 10.07 16.18
N VAL A 22 -35.11 10.95 17.19
CA VAL A 22 -33.89 11.63 17.66
C VAL A 22 -32.88 10.63 18.24
N ALA A 23 -33.34 9.62 19.00
CA ALA A 23 -32.46 8.57 19.52
C ALA A 23 -31.83 7.73 18.39
N ASN A 24 -32.59 7.39 17.35
CA ASN A 24 -32.06 6.68 16.18
C ASN A 24 -31.05 7.52 15.38
N ILE A 25 -31.30 8.83 15.22
CA ILE A 25 -30.33 9.75 14.59
C ILE A 25 -29.04 9.81 15.43
N PHE A 26 -29.17 9.94 16.76
CA PHE A 26 -28.01 9.97 17.65
C PHE A 26 -27.23 8.66 17.58
N LEU A 27 -27.90 7.50 17.60
CA LEU A 27 -27.26 6.19 17.45
C LEU A 27 -26.52 6.07 16.11
N PHE A 28 -27.15 6.52 15.02
CA PHE A 28 -26.56 6.52 13.69
C PHE A 28 -25.33 7.43 13.59
N LEU A 29 -25.38 8.64 14.16
CA LEU A 29 -24.24 9.56 14.22
C LEU A 29 -23.10 9.00 15.08
N THR A 30 -23.41 8.35 16.22
CA THR A 30 -22.39 7.68 17.03
C THR A 30 -21.75 6.49 16.31
N LEU A 31 -22.53 5.73 15.54
CA LEU A 31 -22.03 4.66 14.68
C LEU A 31 -21.14 5.22 13.56
N LEU A 32 -21.55 6.29 12.89
CA LEU A 32 -20.73 6.96 11.86
C LEU A 32 -19.41 7.50 12.44
N ASN A 33 -19.44 8.12 13.61
CA ASN A 33 -18.23 8.60 14.29
C ASN A 33 -17.33 7.43 14.71
N ALA A 34 -17.89 6.34 15.25
CA ALA A 34 -17.12 5.15 15.60
C ALA A 34 -16.48 4.50 14.36
N ILE A 35 -17.21 4.43 13.23
CA ILE A 35 -16.70 3.95 11.94
C ILE A 35 -15.60 4.86 11.40
N SER A 36 -15.76 6.19 11.53
CA SER A 36 -14.76 7.18 11.13
C SER A 36 -13.49 7.08 11.97
N GLU A 37 -13.62 6.98 13.29
CA GLU A 37 -12.47 6.83 14.20
C GLU A 37 -11.76 5.48 14.01
N GLU A 38 -12.50 4.39 13.75
CA GLU A 38 -11.91 3.10 13.42
C GLU A 38 -11.25 3.09 12.03
N SER A 39 -11.75 3.88 11.09
CA SER A 39 -11.12 4.11 9.78
C SER A 39 -9.81 4.89 9.90
N GLU A 40 -9.73 5.87 10.80
CA GLU A 40 -8.52 6.66 11.05
C GLU A 40 -7.45 5.85 11.82
N ARG A 41 -7.85 5.00 12.77
CA ARG A 41 -6.92 4.17 13.58
C ARG A 41 -6.16 3.09 12.79
N ASN A 42 -6.66 2.68 11.63
CA ASN A 42 -6.08 1.60 10.82
C ASN A 42 -5.34 2.08 9.56
N LYS A 43 -5.18 3.40 9.42
CA LYS A 43 -4.53 4.00 8.27
C LYS A 43 -3.02 3.89 8.42
N VAL A 44 -2.35 3.46 7.35
CA VAL A 44 -0.89 3.46 7.29
C VAL A 44 -0.37 4.87 7.54
N ILE A 45 0.51 5.02 8.53
CA ILE A 45 1.10 6.31 8.86
C ILE A 45 2.17 6.61 7.82
N LYS A 46 2.14 7.84 7.30
CA LYS A 46 3.04 8.30 6.25
C LYS A 46 4.24 9.00 6.88
N TRP A 47 5.35 8.97 6.17
CA TRP A 47 6.49 9.83 6.49
C TRP A 47 6.22 11.28 6.08
N ASP A 48 6.78 12.21 6.83
CA ASP A 48 6.92 13.59 6.34
C ASP A 48 7.96 13.64 5.21
N LEU A 49 7.74 14.53 4.24
CA LEU A 49 8.65 14.73 3.10
C LEU A 49 9.49 16.00 3.30
N PRO A 50 10.81 15.98 3.00
CA PRO A 50 11.57 14.84 2.49
C PRO A 50 11.84 13.77 3.57
N VAL A 51 11.79 12.50 3.16
CA VAL A 51 12.11 11.36 4.05
C VAL A 51 13.61 11.34 4.32
N GLN A 52 14.00 11.54 5.57
CA GLN A 52 15.40 11.45 5.95
C GLN A 52 15.87 10.00 5.97
N TYR A 53 17.10 9.76 5.53
CA TYR A 53 17.71 8.44 5.62
C TYR A 53 19.21 8.49 5.90
N TYR A 54 19.74 7.42 6.48
CA TYR A 54 21.16 7.20 6.72
C TYR A 54 21.56 5.80 6.23
N ILE A 55 22.70 5.70 5.56
CA ILE A 55 23.28 4.43 5.11
C ILE A 55 24.45 4.11 6.01
N ASP A 56 24.39 2.96 6.68
CA ASP A 56 25.51 2.47 7.50
C ASP A 56 26.78 2.33 6.65
N PRO A 57 27.96 2.80 7.11
CA PRO A 57 29.23 2.62 6.41
C PRO A 57 29.57 1.15 6.08
N ASP A 58 29.08 0.19 6.86
CA ASP A 58 29.25 -1.24 6.60
C ASP A 58 28.53 -1.71 5.32
N LEU A 59 27.67 -0.88 4.73
CA LEU A 59 26.94 -1.13 3.48
C LEU A 59 27.63 -0.56 2.23
N ILE A 60 28.92 -0.20 2.30
CA ILE A 60 29.66 0.40 1.18
C ILE A 60 29.51 -0.35 -0.17
N TYR A 61 29.40 -1.68 -0.14
CA TYR A 61 29.20 -2.50 -1.36
C TYR A 61 27.76 -2.47 -1.90
N TYR A 62 26.78 -2.06 -1.09
CA TYR A 62 25.36 -2.00 -1.42
C TYR A 62 24.84 -0.58 -1.62
N GLU A 63 25.63 0.44 -1.26
CA GLU A 63 25.26 1.86 -1.30
C GLU A 63 24.70 2.28 -2.66
N TRP A 64 25.36 1.89 -3.76
CA TRP A 64 24.88 2.20 -5.11
C TRP A 64 23.47 1.66 -5.38
N ASN A 65 23.18 0.42 -4.95
CA ASN A 65 21.86 -0.18 -5.16
C ASN A 65 20.79 0.46 -4.28
N ILE A 66 21.15 0.90 -3.07
CA ILE A 66 20.27 1.69 -2.20
C ILE A 66 19.95 3.04 -2.86
N MET A 67 20.97 3.74 -3.36
CA MET A 67 20.78 5.02 -4.05
C MET A 67 19.96 4.88 -5.33
N LEU A 68 20.16 3.80 -6.10
CA LEU A 68 19.38 3.51 -7.29
C LEU A 68 17.91 3.24 -6.95
N ALA A 69 17.63 2.47 -5.90
CA ALA A 69 16.29 2.20 -5.42
C ALA A 69 15.56 3.50 -5.00
N ILE A 70 16.25 4.36 -4.24
CA ILE A 70 15.76 5.68 -3.83
C ILE A 70 15.51 6.56 -5.07
N GLY A 71 16.47 6.63 -5.99
CA GLY A 71 16.37 7.39 -7.23
C GLY A 71 15.19 6.98 -8.10
N ASN A 72 14.89 5.68 -8.19
CA ASN A 72 13.74 5.17 -8.91
C ASN A 72 12.41 5.61 -8.29
N ILE A 73 12.28 5.59 -6.96
CA ILE A 73 11.07 6.08 -6.29
C ILE A 73 10.94 7.59 -6.50
N GLN A 74 12.02 8.34 -6.31
CA GLN A 74 12.02 9.79 -6.52
C GLN A 74 11.68 10.14 -7.96
N SER A 75 12.07 9.35 -8.96
CA SER A 75 11.82 9.67 -10.37
C SER A 75 10.36 9.44 -10.79
N HIS A 76 9.64 8.51 -10.14
CA HIS A 76 8.26 8.13 -10.48
C HIS A 76 7.18 8.66 -9.51
N THR A 77 7.59 9.33 -8.43
CA THR A 77 6.68 9.86 -7.41
C THR A 77 7.04 11.27 -6.97
N CYS A 78 6.18 11.92 -6.19
CA CYS A 78 6.53 13.20 -5.54
C CYS A 78 7.40 13.02 -4.28
N ILE A 79 7.64 11.78 -3.83
CA ILE A 79 8.39 11.49 -2.62
C ILE A 79 9.84 11.88 -2.84
N THR A 80 10.39 12.65 -1.91
CA THR A 80 11.78 13.09 -1.91
C THR A 80 12.51 12.56 -0.68
N PHE A 81 13.82 12.39 -0.81
CA PHE A 81 14.67 11.85 0.25
C PHE A 81 15.83 12.79 0.56
N LEU A 82 16.24 12.81 1.83
CA LEU A 82 17.39 13.59 2.29
C LEU A 82 18.38 12.69 3.03
N GLN A 83 19.60 12.56 2.50
CA GLN A 83 20.65 11.75 3.12
C GLN A 83 21.30 12.49 4.28
N LYS A 84 21.30 11.86 5.46
CA LYS A 84 22.08 12.29 6.63
C LYS A 84 23.55 11.89 6.44
N GLN A 85 24.45 12.75 6.91
CA GLN A 85 25.91 12.49 6.87
C GLN A 85 26.38 11.67 8.07
N ASN A 86 25.61 11.68 9.17
CA ASN A 86 25.92 10.99 10.40
C ASN A 86 24.64 10.40 11.02
N ASN A 87 24.86 9.39 11.87
CA ASN A 87 23.84 8.82 12.74
C ASN A 87 23.89 9.55 14.09
N ASP A 88 23.36 10.77 14.12
CA ASP A 88 23.26 11.60 15.33
C ASP A 88 22.06 11.18 16.21
N SER A 89 21.79 11.94 17.28
CA SER A 89 20.70 11.63 18.21
C SER A 89 19.31 11.99 17.68
N GLU A 90 19.20 12.51 16.45
CA GLU A 90 17.90 12.72 15.83
C GLU A 90 17.22 11.37 15.65
N THR A 91 15.91 11.34 15.85
CA THR A 91 15.09 10.16 15.60
C THR A 91 14.17 10.46 14.42
N ASN A 92 13.37 9.50 13.98
CA ASN A 92 12.45 9.70 12.85
C ASN A 92 13.14 9.79 11.48
N PHE A 93 13.96 8.79 11.15
CA PHE A 93 14.55 8.61 9.82
C PHE A 93 14.68 7.12 9.48
N ILE A 94 14.91 6.81 8.19
CA ILE A 94 15.16 5.45 7.73
C ILE A 94 16.66 5.14 7.85
N TYR A 95 17.00 4.10 8.61
CA TYR A 95 18.37 3.62 8.74
C TYR A 95 18.58 2.34 7.95
N PHE A 96 19.37 2.41 6.88
CA PHE A 96 19.83 1.21 6.19
C PHE A 96 20.98 0.59 6.98
N LYS A 97 20.79 -0.64 7.45
CA LYS A 97 21.75 -1.32 8.31
C LYS A 97 22.14 -2.68 7.74
N CYS A 98 23.42 -3.01 7.84
CA CYS A 98 23.91 -4.35 7.49
C CYS A 98 23.35 -5.40 8.46
N GLN A 99 22.80 -6.49 7.91
CA GLN A 99 22.32 -7.63 8.68
C GLN A 99 23.32 -8.79 8.60
N LYS A 100 23.59 -9.43 9.75
CA LYS A 100 24.48 -10.61 9.81
C LYS A 100 23.93 -11.83 9.07
N SER A 101 22.61 -11.95 8.95
CA SER A 101 21.99 -12.99 8.14
C SER A 101 21.95 -12.59 6.67
N ASN A 102 21.85 -13.56 5.77
CA ASN A 102 21.69 -13.27 4.34
C ASN A 102 20.37 -12.57 3.98
N TYR A 103 19.35 -12.60 4.85
CA TYR A 103 18.02 -12.07 4.57
C TYR A 103 17.91 -10.55 4.75
N CYS A 104 17.07 -9.93 3.92
CA CYS A 104 16.64 -8.55 4.08
C CYS A 104 15.23 -8.41 4.64
N SER A 105 14.98 -7.31 5.35
CA SER A 105 13.67 -6.99 5.91
C SER A 105 13.51 -5.51 6.23
N ALA A 106 12.28 -5.00 6.13
CA ALA A 106 11.87 -3.73 6.73
C ALA A 106 11.18 -4.02 8.07
N GLU A 107 11.40 -3.17 9.08
CA GLU A 107 10.82 -3.38 10.42
C GLU A 107 9.29 -3.27 10.44
N THR A 108 8.72 -2.30 9.72
CA THR A 108 7.28 -2.11 9.63
C THR A 108 6.88 -1.52 8.28
N VAL A 109 5.60 -1.63 7.97
CA VAL A 109 4.97 -0.96 6.83
C VAL A 109 4.59 0.46 7.26
N GLY A 110 5.05 1.46 6.53
CA GLY A 110 4.83 2.87 6.86
C GLY A 110 5.73 3.40 7.98
N HIS A 111 5.45 4.63 8.39
CA HIS A 111 6.10 5.28 9.51
C HIS A 111 5.60 4.71 10.84
N SER A 112 6.48 4.53 11.82
CA SER A 112 6.10 4.15 13.18
C SER A 112 5.72 5.40 13.98
N ASN A 113 4.55 5.42 14.62
CA ASN A 113 4.12 6.52 15.52
C ASN A 113 5.06 6.81 16.70
N GLU A 114 6.06 5.96 16.92
CA GLU A 114 7.11 6.19 17.89
C GLU A 114 8.20 7.02 17.20
N ASN A 115 8.56 8.20 17.72
CA ASN A 115 9.70 9.01 17.27
C ASN A 115 11.00 8.21 17.41
N LYS A 116 11.21 7.26 16.50
CA LYS A 116 12.27 6.27 16.51
C LYS A 116 12.77 6.11 15.08
N THR A 117 14.05 5.82 14.99
CA THR A 117 14.67 5.40 13.74
C THR A 117 14.11 4.04 13.36
N GLN A 118 13.65 3.91 12.10
CA GLN A 118 13.19 2.63 11.56
C GLN A 118 14.27 2.03 10.67
N VAL A 119 14.54 0.75 10.85
CA VAL A 119 15.63 0.06 10.18
C VAL A 119 15.13 -0.68 8.94
N ILE A 120 15.85 -0.51 7.83
CA ILE A 120 15.82 -1.44 6.71
C ILE A 120 17.10 -2.26 6.77
N PHE A 121 16.94 -3.55 7.03
CA PHE A 121 18.03 -4.49 7.12
C PHE A 121 18.40 -5.01 5.74
N ILE A 122 19.68 -4.86 5.40
CA ILE A 122 20.25 -5.28 4.12
C ILE A 122 21.24 -6.43 4.36
N GLY A 123 20.87 -7.61 3.88
CA GLY A 123 21.72 -8.80 3.74
C GLY A 123 22.09 -9.07 2.28
N ASN A 124 22.88 -10.11 2.07
CA ASN A 124 23.42 -10.47 0.76
C ASN A 124 22.35 -10.87 -0.28
N ASP A 125 21.16 -11.31 0.15
CA ASP A 125 20.09 -11.74 -0.75
C ASP A 125 19.43 -10.59 -1.53
N CYS A 126 19.50 -9.35 -1.01
CA CYS A 126 18.98 -8.15 -1.65
C CYS A 126 20.03 -7.07 -1.89
N GLY A 127 21.15 -7.03 -1.17
CA GLY A 127 22.11 -5.92 -1.25
C GLY A 127 22.66 -5.65 -2.67
N TYR A 128 22.73 -6.68 -3.50
CA TYR A 128 23.16 -6.59 -4.91
C TYR A 128 22.01 -6.35 -5.91
N ASP A 129 20.77 -6.24 -5.45
CA ASP A 129 19.57 -6.09 -6.27
C ASP A 129 18.76 -4.87 -5.81
N SER A 130 18.93 -3.76 -6.52
CA SER A 130 18.21 -2.50 -6.23
C SER A 130 16.69 -2.65 -6.20
N LEU A 131 16.09 -3.58 -6.94
CA LEU A 131 14.63 -3.77 -6.94
C LEU A 131 14.16 -4.50 -5.68
N LYS A 132 14.93 -5.45 -5.16
CA LYS A 132 14.64 -6.04 -3.85
C LYS A 132 14.78 -5.02 -2.72
N ILE A 133 15.75 -4.11 -2.80
CA ILE A 133 15.86 -2.99 -1.85
C ILE A 133 14.67 -2.05 -2.02
N GLN A 134 14.30 -1.71 -3.25
CA GLN A 134 13.18 -0.83 -3.56
C GLN A 134 11.85 -1.38 -3.04
N ARG A 135 11.64 -2.70 -3.04
CA ARG A 135 10.50 -3.37 -2.40
C ARG A 135 10.42 -3.05 -0.91
N LEU A 136 11.55 -3.11 -0.20
CA LEU A 136 11.61 -2.80 1.24
C LEU A 136 11.33 -1.32 1.48
N ILE A 137 11.86 -0.43 0.65
CA ILE A 137 11.57 1.00 0.74
C ILE A 137 10.08 1.27 0.49
N HIS A 138 9.45 0.62 -0.49
CA HIS A 138 7.99 0.71 -0.69
C HIS A 138 7.23 0.31 0.58
N ASN A 139 7.61 -0.79 1.23
CA ASN A 139 7.00 -1.21 2.49
C ASN A 139 7.21 -0.15 3.58
N THR A 140 8.43 0.32 3.79
CA THR A 140 8.73 1.38 4.79
C THR A 140 7.98 2.69 4.51
N LEU A 141 7.70 3.02 3.24
CA LEU A 141 6.88 4.17 2.87
C LEU A 141 5.37 3.93 3.07
N GLY A 142 4.94 2.69 3.28
CA GLY A 142 3.55 2.36 3.59
C GLY A 142 2.80 1.60 2.49
N ALA A 143 3.48 1.18 1.42
CA ALA A 143 2.90 0.29 0.44
C ALA A 143 2.81 -1.14 0.98
N LEU A 144 1.60 -1.66 1.07
CA LEU A 144 1.34 -2.99 1.61
C LEU A 144 1.73 -4.09 0.61
N ASN A 145 2.20 -5.23 1.11
CA ASN A 145 2.37 -6.39 0.24
C ASN A 145 1.03 -6.86 -0.33
N VAL A 146 1.00 -7.22 -1.61
CA VAL A 146 -0.27 -7.53 -2.32
C VAL A 146 -1.02 -8.71 -1.68
N GLN A 147 -0.31 -9.71 -1.15
CA GLN A 147 -0.94 -10.84 -0.43
C GLN A 147 -1.49 -10.49 0.96
N LEU A 148 -1.41 -9.24 1.39
CA LEU A 148 -1.99 -8.75 2.65
C LEU A 148 -3.23 -7.86 2.42
N ARG A 149 -3.63 -7.64 1.16
CA ARG A 149 -4.89 -6.99 0.82
C ARG A 149 -6.07 -7.78 1.40
N ASP A 150 -7.12 -7.05 1.76
CA ASP A 150 -8.37 -7.60 2.27
C ASP A 150 -9.15 -8.39 1.20
N ASP A 151 -9.03 -8.01 -0.07
CA ASP A 151 -9.63 -8.69 -1.22
C ASP A 151 -8.80 -9.86 -1.76
N ARG A 152 -7.61 -10.16 -1.20
CA ARG A 152 -6.69 -11.16 -1.78
C ARG A 152 -7.33 -12.54 -1.95
N ASP A 153 -8.27 -12.88 -1.08
CA ASP A 153 -8.88 -14.21 -1.05
C ASP A 153 -9.81 -14.39 -2.27
N ASP A 154 -10.06 -13.36 -3.08
CA ASP A 154 -10.69 -13.51 -4.40
C ASP A 154 -9.70 -13.93 -5.51
N TYR A 155 -8.39 -13.74 -5.26
CA TYR A 155 -7.33 -13.88 -6.27
C TYR A 155 -6.37 -15.02 -5.99
N ILE A 156 -6.08 -15.34 -4.72
CA ILE A 156 -5.11 -16.38 -4.35
C ILE A 156 -5.69 -17.36 -3.32
N ASP A 157 -5.21 -18.61 -3.38
CA ASP A 157 -5.34 -19.62 -2.35
C ASP A 157 -4.07 -19.66 -1.49
N ILE A 158 -4.22 -19.77 -0.17
CA ILE A 158 -3.10 -19.87 0.78
C ILE A 158 -3.14 -21.23 1.48
N PHE A 159 -2.05 -21.99 1.35
CA PHE A 159 -1.91 -23.32 1.94
C PHE A 159 -1.10 -23.26 3.24
N TYR A 160 -1.74 -22.84 4.34
CA TYR A 160 -1.09 -22.71 5.65
C TYR A 160 -0.41 -24.00 6.14
N ASN A 161 -0.97 -25.17 5.82
CA ASN A 161 -0.40 -26.48 6.18
C ASN A 161 0.96 -26.78 5.52
N ASN A 162 1.30 -26.05 4.44
CA ASN A 162 2.57 -26.18 3.74
C ASN A 162 3.64 -25.22 4.29
N MET A 163 3.29 -24.32 5.22
CA MET A 163 4.19 -23.34 5.80
C MET A 163 4.94 -23.87 7.03
N ARG A 164 6.11 -23.29 7.30
CA ARG A 164 6.81 -23.38 8.60
C ARG A 164 5.99 -22.67 9.68
N GLU A 165 6.23 -23.00 10.95
CA GLU A 165 5.42 -22.56 12.10
C GLU A 165 5.14 -21.04 12.17
N LEU A 166 6.13 -20.21 11.85
CA LEU A 166 5.98 -18.74 11.87
C LEU A 166 5.42 -18.15 10.57
N GLY A 167 5.34 -18.93 9.50
CA GLY A 167 4.89 -18.49 8.17
C GLY A 167 3.50 -17.84 8.16
N PRO A 168 2.47 -18.44 8.79
CA PRO A 168 1.12 -17.87 8.82
C PRO A 168 1.02 -16.44 9.35
N LYS A 169 1.94 -16.02 10.24
CA LYS A 169 1.96 -14.65 10.77
C LYS A 169 2.18 -13.58 9.69
N TYR A 170 2.89 -13.93 8.62
CA TYR A 170 3.17 -13.04 7.48
C TYR A 170 2.00 -12.93 6.48
N PHE A 171 0.88 -13.59 6.76
CA PHE A 171 -0.36 -13.54 5.98
C PHE A 171 -1.55 -13.02 6.80
N ASN A 172 -1.30 -12.42 7.97
CA ASN A 172 -2.35 -11.91 8.83
C ASN A 172 -2.89 -10.56 8.34
N MET A 173 -4.06 -10.56 7.68
CA MET A 173 -4.73 -9.34 7.17
C MET A 173 -5.14 -8.38 8.29
N SER A 174 -5.34 -8.89 9.51
CA SER A 174 -5.82 -8.11 10.65
C SER A 174 -4.83 -7.02 11.08
N LEU A 175 -3.58 -7.07 10.60
CA LEU A 175 -2.59 -6.01 10.81
C LEU A 175 -2.88 -4.75 9.97
N PHE A 176 -3.71 -4.87 8.93
CA PHE A 176 -4.08 -3.76 8.04
C PHE A 176 -5.58 -3.80 7.72
N PRO A 177 -6.47 -3.70 8.73
CA PRO A 177 -7.90 -3.75 8.48
C PRO A 177 -8.31 -2.52 7.66
N LYS A 178 -8.87 -2.73 6.46
CA LYS A 178 -9.21 -1.68 5.49
C LYS A 178 -7.98 -0.96 4.91
N ALA A 179 -6.88 -1.68 4.66
CA ALA A 179 -5.82 -1.18 3.80
C ALA A 179 -6.45 -0.67 2.50
N ASP A 180 -6.43 0.64 2.29
CA ASP A 180 -6.99 1.22 1.07
C ASP A 180 -6.24 0.60 -0.12
N THR A 181 -7.00 0.02 -1.03
CA THR A 181 -6.45 -0.55 -2.25
C THR A 181 -5.96 0.56 -3.19
N TYR A 182 -6.24 1.83 -2.87
CA TYR A 182 -5.89 3.03 -3.64
C TYR A 182 -6.27 2.85 -5.11
N GLU A 183 -7.46 2.29 -5.37
CA GLU A 183 -7.97 2.04 -6.72
C GLU A 183 -7.00 1.25 -7.62
N THR A 184 -6.21 0.37 -7.01
CA THR A 184 -5.32 -0.56 -7.71
C THR A 184 -5.98 -1.93 -7.84
N ILE A 185 -5.82 -2.53 -9.02
CA ILE A 185 -6.21 -3.92 -9.26
C ILE A 185 -5.30 -4.86 -8.44
N TYR A 186 -5.73 -6.11 -8.25
CA TYR A 186 -4.85 -7.14 -7.72
C TYR A 186 -3.76 -7.50 -8.75
N ASP A 187 -2.57 -6.95 -8.57
CA ASP A 187 -1.44 -7.14 -9.48
C ASP A 187 -0.54 -8.30 -9.03
N TYR A 188 -0.71 -9.47 -9.66
CA TYR A 188 0.16 -10.63 -9.45
C TYR A 188 1.63 -10.35 -9.79
N GLY A 189 1.90 -9.40 -10.69
CA GLY A 189 3.24 -9.01 -11.12
C GLY A 189 3.87 -7.91 -10.29
N SER A 190 3.17 -7.39 -9.27
CA SER A 190 3.70 -6.38 -8.35
C SER A 190 5.02 -6.82 -7.75
N LEU A 191 5.96 -5.87 -7.63
CA LEU A 191 7.22 -6.06 -6.91
C LEU A 191 6.98 -6.46 -5.44
N LEU A 192 5.83 -6.07 -4.89
CA LEU A 192 5.41 -6.31 -3.52
C LEU A 192 4.71 -7.66 -3.33
N HIS A 193 4.41 -8.41 -4.39
CA HIS A 193 3.81 -9.74 -4.29
C HIS A 193 4.84 -10.79 -3.85
N CYS A 194 4.43 -11.78 -3.05
CA CYS A 194 5.25 -12.95 -2.75
C CYS A 194 5.32 -13.93 -3.94
N ASN A 195 6.32 -14.80 -3.98
CA ASN A 195 6.35 -15.93 -4.92
C ASN A 195 5.35 -17.04 -4.48
N ALA A 196 5.37 -18.20 -5.15
CA ALA A 196 4.47 -19.33 -4.81
C ALA A 196 4.89 -20.16 -3.58
N TYR A 197 6.12 -19.97 -3.07
CA TYR A 197 6.71 -20.80 -2.00
C TYR A 197 7.09 -20.05 -0.70
N PRO A 198 6.53 -18.87 -0.36
CA PRO A 198 6.93 -18.15 0.84
C PRO A 198 6.73 -19.03 2.08
N PHE A 199 7.77 -19.11 2.91
CA PHE A 199 7.79 -19.91 4.14
C PHE A 199 7.48 -21.40 3.97
N SER A 200 7.66 -21.96 2.76
CA SER A 200 7.47 -23.39 2.52
C SER A 200 8.36 -24.24 3.46
N LYS A 201 7.76 -25.24 4.11
CA LYS A 201 8.45 -26.10 5.09
C LYS A 201 9.44 -27.07 4.47
N ASP A 202 9.27 -27.41 3.20
CA ASP A 202 10.10 -28.34 2.44
C ASP A 202 10.75 -27.70 1.20
N GLU A 203 10.53 -26.40 1.00
CA GLU A 203 11.02 -25.61 -0.15
C GLU A 203 10.53 -26.11 -1.51
N LYS A 204 9.51 -26.97 -1.52
CA LYS A 204 8.95 -27.64 -2.71
C LYS A 204 7.43 -27.51 -2.80
N SER A 205 6.75 -27.51 -1.66
CA SER A 205 5.30 -27.37 -1.59
C SER A 205 4.94 -25.90 -1.71
N LYS A 206 4.05 -25.58 -2.66
CA LYS A 206 3.50 -24.23 -2.81
C LYS A 206 2.73 -23.85 -1.56
N THR A 207 2.86 -22.59 -1.14
CA THR A 207 2.11 -22.00 -0.04
C THR A 207 1.13 -20.94 -0.50
N VAL A 208 1.29 -20.41 -1.73
CA VAL A 208 0.37 -19.47 -2.36
C VAL A 208 0.17 -19.86 -3.82
N GLU A 209 -1.07 -19.84 -4.31
CA GLU A 209 -1.40 -20.15 -5.70
C GLU A 209 -2.52 -19.24 -6.24
N PRO A 210 -2.47 -18.78 -7.51
CA PRO A 210 -3.58 -18.04 -8.12
C PRO A 210 -4.87 -18.86 -8.22
N LYS A 211 -6.02 -18.26 -7.92
CA LYS A 211 -7.35 -18.89 -8.05
C LYS A 211 -7.83 -19.05 -9.48
N SER A 212 -7.36 -18.20 -10.39
CA SER A 212 -7.77 -18.22 -11.80
C SER A 212 -7.51 -19.60 -12.43
N LYS A 213 -8.55 -20.23 -12.98
CA LYS A 213 -8.42 -21.55 -13.65
C LYS A 213 -7.73 -21.43 -15.00
N SER A 214 -8.09 -20.43 -15.80
CA SER A 214 -7.63 -20.30 -17.19
C SER A 214 -6.20 -19.75 -17.30
N TYR A 215 -5.76 -18.95 -16.31
CA TYR A 215 -4.48 -18.24 -16.37
C TYR A 215 -3.55 -18.55 -15.20
N LYS A 216 -3.83 -19.62 -14.43
CA LYS A 216 -3.09 -20.00 -13.21
C LYS A 216 -1.56 -19.91 -13.39
N SER A 217 -1.04 -20.63 -14.39
CA SER A 217 0.41 -20.69 -14.63
C SER A 217 1.01 -19.35 -15.04
N LEU A 218 0.28 -18.52 -15.78
CA LEU A 218 0.77 -17.19 -16.15
C LEU A 218 0.87 -16.27 -14.93
N TYR A 219 -0.16 -16.23 -14.09
CA TYR A 219 -0.15 -15.42 -12.87
C TYR A 219 0.89 -15.93 -11.86
N GLU A 220 1.06 -17.25 -11.74
CA GLU A 220 2.09 -17.82 -10.89
C GLU A 220 3.49 -17.42 -11.36
N ASN A 221 3.74 -17.37 -12.67
CA ASN A 221 5.02 -16.91 -13.23
C ASN A 221 5.26 -15.41 -13.05
N MET A 222 4.21 -14.61 -12.82
CA MET A 222 4.32 -13.17 -12.52
C MET A 222 4.65 -12.93 -11.04
N MET A 223 4.17 -13.80 -10.15
CA MET A 223 4.33 -13.66 -8.71
C MET A 223 5.79 -13.72 -8.24
N GLY A 224 6.16 -12.80 -7.35
CA GLY A 224 7.49 -12.76 -6.72
C GLY A 224 8.62 -12.35 -7.66
N GLN A 225 8.31 -11.75 -8.81
CA GLN A 225 9.30 -11.22 -9.73
C GLN A 225 10.06 -10.02 -9.12
N THR A 226 11.34 -9.88 -9.46
CA THR A 226 12.21 -8.76 -9.05
C THR A 226 12.91 -8.14 -10.26
N LYS A 227 12.19 -8.01 -11.38
CA LYS A 227 12.71 -7.54 -12.68
C LYS A 227 12.30 -6.11 -13.01
N TYR A 228 11.15 -5.66 -12.52
CA TYR A 228 10.65 -4.29 -12.71
C TYR A 228 9.67 -3.89 -11.61
N VAL A 229 9.45 -2.59 -11.46
CA VAL A 229 8.39 -2.01 -10.62
C VAL A 229 7.18 -1.76 -11.51
N THR A 230 6.00 -2.18 -11.06
CA THR A 230 4.78 -2.06 -11.88
C THR A 230 4.20 -0.64 -11.81
N PHE A 231 3.32 -0.33 -12.77
CA PHE A 231 2.52 0.90 -12.72
C PHE A 231 1.73 1.01 -11.40
N TYR A 232 1.17 -0.10 -10.93
CA TYR A 232 0.34 -0.11 -9.72
C TYR A 232 1.15 0.04 -8.43
N ASP A 233 2.41 -0.41 -8.40
CA ASP A 233 3.34 -0.16 -7.28
C ASP A 233 3.59 1.35 -7.10
N TYR A 234 3.87 2.08 -8.18
CA TYR A 234 4.04 3.53 -8.13
C TYR A 234 2.72 4.28 -7.95
N LYS A 235 1.62 3.82 -8.55
CA LYS A 235 0.29 4.40 -8.34
C LYS A 235 -0.09 4.38 -6.86
N TYR A 236 0.17 3.28 -6.16
CA TYR A 236 -0.09 3.15 -4.72
C TYR A 236 0.61 4.27 -3.94
N LEU A 237 1.94 4.44 -4.13
CA LEU A 237 2.69 5.49 -3.43
C LEU A 237 2.23 6.89 -3.82
N ASN A 238 1.90 7.13 -5.10
CA ASN A 238 1.43 8.43 -5.56
C ASN A 238 0.05 8.81 -4.99
N LEU A 239 -0.87 7.85 -4.86
CA LEU A 239 -2.16 8.11 -4.22
C LEU A 239 -2.00 8.28 -2.71
N LEU A 240 -1.05 7.57 -2.09
CA LEU A 240 -0.74 7.72 -0.68
C LEU A 240 -0.12 9.10 -0.35
N TYR A 241 0.88 9.56 -1.11
CA TYR A 241 1.67 10.76 -0.78
C TYR A 241 1.36 12.01 -1.64
N CYS A 242 0.95 11.83 -2.89
CA CYS A 242 1.05 12.86 -3.92
C CYS A 242 -0.28 13.40 -4.43
N ASN A 243 -1.40 13.05 -3.79
CA ASN A 243 -2.73 13.45 -4.24
C ASN A 243 -2.90 14.99 -4.35
N ASN A 244 -2.17 15.72 -3.51
CA ASN A 244 -2.22 17.17 -3.43
C ASN A 244 -1.18 17.89 -4.32
N SER A 245 -0.29 17.15 -4.99
CA SER A 245 0.79 17.75 -5.80
C SER A 245 0.28 18.65 -6.93
N CYS A 246 -0.94 18.40 -7.41
CA CYS A 246 -1.55 19.15 -8.50
C CYS A 246 -2.72 20.05 -8.06
N ASP A 247 -2.87 20.38 -6.78
CA ASP A 247 -4.04 21.14 -6.28
C ASP A 247 -4.11 22.58 -6.82
N HIS A 248 -2.96 23.16 -7.18
CA HIS A 248 -2.88 24.49 -7.81
C HIS A 248 -2.87 24.42 -9.35
N ARG A 249 -3.28 23.29 -9.92
CA ARG A 249 -3.32 23.03 -11.37
C ARG A 249 -4.70 22.48 -11.77
N PRO A 250 -5.11 22.63 -13.04
CA PRO A 250 -6.34 22.00 -13.52
C PRO A 250 -6.28 20.48 -13.31
N LYS A 251 -7.31 19.92 -12.70
CA LYS A 251 -7.47 18.45 -12.65
C LYS A 251 -7.84 17.98 -14.05
N ILE A 252 -7.12 16.99 -14.55
CA ILE A 252 -7.38 16.36 -15.85
C ILE A 252 -7.99 14.98 -15.64
N GLN A 253 -8.84 14.55 -16.56
CA GLN A 253 -9.40 13.21 -16.53
C GLN A 253 -8.37 12.22 -17.11
N CYS A 254 -8.00 11.22 -16.33
CA CYS A 254 -7.16 10.11 -16.77
C CYS A 254 -8.01 8.87 -17.04
N PHE A 255 -7.87 8.28 -18.22
CA PHE A 255 -8.61 7.08 -18.64
C PHE A 255 -7.85 5.79 -18.27
N ASN A 256 -8.56 4.66 -18.38
CA ASN A 256 -7.98 3.31 -18.25
C ASN A 256 -7.18 3.12 -16.95
N SER A 257 -7.68 3.64 -15.83
CA SER A 257 -7.02 3.56 -14.51
C SER A 257 -5.72 4.36 -14.37
N GLY A 258 -5.39 5.22 -15.34
CA GLY A 258 -4.36 6.24 -15.25
C GLY A 258 -4.61 7.25 -14.12
N TYR A 259 -3.56 8.00 -13.74
CA TYR A 259 -3.65 9.07 -12.73
C TYR A 259 -2.84 10.29 -13.17
N GLN A 260 -3.22 11.48 -12.68
CA GLN A 260 -2.53 12.72 -13.04
C GLN A 260 -1.09 12.67 -12.51
N ASP A 261 -0.12 12.96 -13.38
CA ASP A 261 1.29 12.88 -13.03
C ASP A 261 1.62 13.96 -11.98
N PRO A 262 2.03 13.58 -10.75
CA PRO A 262 2.29 14.54 -9.69
C PRO A 262 3.53 15.41 -9.94
N LYS A 263 4.36 15.06 -10.92
CA LYS A 263 5.51 15.87 -11.35
C LYS A 263 5.21 16.74 -12.55
N ASP A 264 4.22 16.36 -13.33
CA ASP A 264 3.79 17.07 -14.54
C ASP A 264 2.26 17.03 -14.62
N CYS A 265 1.62 17.95 -13.91
CA CYS A 265 0.17 18.04 -13.81
C CYS A 265 -0.55 18.30 -15.14
N THR A 266 0.15 18.40 -16.27
CA THR A 266 -0.45 18.58 -17.60
C THR A 266 -0.76 17.26 -18.30
N LYS A 267 -0.29 16.13 -17.77
CA LYS A 267 -0.48 14.79 -18.34
C LYS A 267 -0.79 13.74 -17.28
N CYS A 268 -1.23 12.58 -17.74
CA CYS A 268 -1.44 11.40 -16.92
C CYS A 268 -0.26 10.43 -17.03
N VAL A 269 0.01 9.69 -15.96
CA VAL A 269 0.80 8.47 -16.00
C VAL A 269 -0.13 7.33 -16.44
N CYS A 270 0.26 6.60 -17.47
CA CYS A 270 -0.58 5.59 -18.08
C CYS A 270 -0.14 4.16 -17.70
N PRO A 271 -1.10 3.25 -17.45
CA PRO A 271 -0.79 1.84 -17.28
C PRO A 271 -0.26 1.25 -18.58
N SER A 272 0.48 0.14 -18.45
CA SER A 272 1.06 -0.58 -19.59
C SER A 272 0.00 -0.92 -20.64
N GLY A 273 0.27 -0.54 -21.89
CA GLY A 273 -0.64 -0.75 -23.03
C GLY A 273 -1.52 0.46 -23.38
N PHE A 274 -1.47 1.56 -22.62
CA PHE A 274 -2.14 2.81 -22.93
C PHE A 274 -1.16 3.98 -23.02
N ILE A 275 -1.45 4.96 -23.88
CA ILE A 275 -0.61 6.13 -24.14
C ILE A 275 -1.46 7.41 -24.28
N GLY A 276 -0.80 8.51 -24.62
CA GLY A 276 -1.41 9.83 -24.79
C GLY A 276 -1.42 10.62 -23.49
N TRP A 277 -1.71 11.92 -23.59
CA TRP A 277 -1.66 12.83 -22.44
C TRP A 277 -2.70 12.49 -21.35
N ASN A 278 -3.75 11.76 -21.69
CA ASN A 278 -4.82 11.35 -20.77
C ASN A 278 -5.05 9.83 -20.70
N CYS A 279 -4.15 9.01 -21.28
CA CYS A 279 -4.26 7.55 -21.31
C CYS A 279 -5.46 6.97 -22.08
N SER A 280 -6.10 7.77 -22.96
CA SER A 280 -7.23 7.30 -23.77
C SER A 280 -6.82 6.48 -25.00
N GLU A 281 -5.55 6.57 -25.43
CA GLU A 281 -5.07 5.94 -26.65
C GLU A 281 -4.54 4.53 -26.36
N ASN A 282 -4.86 3.56 -27.23
CA ASN A 282 -4.29 2.22 -27.21
C ASN A 282 -3.49 1.99 -28.51
N PRO A 283 -2.15 1.94 -28.47
CA PRO A 283 -1.31 1.82 -29.67
C PRO A 283 -1.56 0.50 -30.44
N ILE A 284 -2.06 -0.55 -29.78
CA ILE A 284 -2.39 -1.84 -30.43
C ILE A 284 -3.66 -1.72 -31.29
N SER A 285 -4.57 -0.79 -30.95
CA SER A 285 -5.79 -0.56 -31.75
C SER A 285 -5.52 0.10 -33.11
N PHE A 286 -4.38 0.79 -33.24
CA PHE A 286 -3.96 1.43 -34.49
C PHE A 286 -3.20 0.48 -35.43
N ALA A 287 -2.65 -0.63 -34.93
CA ALA A 287 -1.93 -1.63 -35.73
C ALA A 287 -2.85 -2.62 -36.48
N LYS A 288 -4.18 -2.47 -36.35
CA LYS A 288 -5.20 -3.29 -37.04
C LYS A 288 -5.97 -2.53 -38.13
N ARG A 289 -5.47 -1.37 -38.59
CA ARG A 289 -6.00 -0.66 -39.76
C ARG A 289 -5.01 -0.67 -40.91
#